data_AF-A0A350PCQ3-F1
#
_entry.id   AF-A0A350PCQ3-F1
#
_cell.length_a   1.000
_cell.length_b   1.000
_cell.length_c   1.000
_cell.angle_alpha   90.00
_cell.angle_beta   90.00
_cell.angle_gamma   90.00
#
_symmetry.space_group_name_H-M   'P 1'
#
loop_
_entity.id
_entity.type
_entity.pdbx_description
1 polymer ?
#
loop_
_entity_poly.entity_id
_entity_poly.type
_entity_poly.pdbx_seq_one_letter_code
_entity_poly.pdbx_strand_id
1 'polypeptide(L)' 'ELSGASVSPTANDFRQPPLTRQVTLPDGSQVNRVIPAQEYRRIQWLVPALAAGESITLTARVEVRS' A
#
# COMPACT_ATOMS: atom_id res chain seq x y z
N GLU A 1 -5.16 -7.66 -6.44
CA GLU A 1 -5.59 -7.06 -5.15
C GLU A 1 -4.53 -7.33 -4.10
N LEU A 2 -4.35 -6.42 -3.14
CA LEU A 2 -3.36 -6.55 -2.07
C LEU A 2 -4.04 -7.02 -0.78
N SER A 3 -4.56 -8.24 -0.79
CA SER A 3 -5.32 -8.79 0.33
C SER A 3 -4.41 -9.02 1.54
N GLY A 4 -4.75 -8.41 2.67
CA GLY A 4 -3.99 -8.54 3.92
C GLY A 4 -2.64 -7.82 3.95
N ALA A 5 -2.34 -6.99 2.95
CA ALA A 5 -1.12 -6.18 2.91
C ALA A 5 -1.36 -4.73 3.31
N SER A 6 -0.36 -4.13 3.94
CA SER A 6 -0.20 -2.70 4.10
C SER A 6 0.82 -2.15 3.11
N VAL A 7 0.65 -0.92 2.68
CA VAL A 7 1.53 -0.24 1.71
C VAL A 7 2.07 1.06 2.26
N SER A 8 3.19 1.52 1.71
CA SER A 8 3.79 2.80 2.10
C SER A 8 4.27 3.60 0.89
N PRO A 9 3.90 4.90 0.78
CA PRO A 9 4.44 5.81 -0.24
C PRO A 9 5.76 6.48 0.20
N THR A 10 6.02 6.53 1.52
CA THR A 10 7.17 7.24 2.14
C THR A 10 8.11 6.29 2.91
N ALA A 11 7.98 4.99 2.65
CA ALA A 11 8.84 3.90 3.13
C ALA A 11 8.59 3.39 4.57
N ASN A 12 8.18 4.22 5.53
CA ASN A 12 8.09 3.82 6.95
C ASN A 12 6.67 3.86 7.53
N ASP A 13 5.73 4.51 6.85
CA ASP A 13 4.33 4.58 7.27
C ASP A 13 3.51 3.57 6.47
N PHE A 14 3.17 2.43 7.08
CA PHE A 14 2.45 1.33 6.47
C PHE A 14 0.98 1.38 6.84
N ARG A 15 0.11 1.46 5.84
CA ARG A 15 -1.34 1.55 6.01
C ARG A 15 -2.07 0.67 5.01
N GLN A 16 -3.29 0.27 5.34
CA GLN A 16 -4.12 -0.50 4.41
C GLN A 16 -4.51 0.36 3.20
N PRO A 17 -4.29 -0.10 1.96
CA PRO A 17 -4.77 0.59 0.78
C PRO A 17 -6.32 0.57 0.70
N PRO A 18 -6.96 1.54 0.03
CA PRO A 18 -6.34 2.67 -0.67
C PRO A 18 -5.85 3.78 0.27
N LEU A 19 -4.67 4.34 -0.01
CA LEU A 19 -4.16 5.48 0.74
C LEU A 19 -4.67 6.80 0.16
N THR A 20 -4.83 7.80 1.01
CA THR A 20 -5.20 9.16 0.61
C THR A 20 -4.16 10.18 1.06
N ARG A 21 -4.02 11.25 0.28
CA ARG A 21 -3.20 12.43 0.58
C ARG A 21 -4.04 13.68 0.38
N GLN A 22 -3.85 14.65 1.27
CA GLN A 22 -4.42 15.98 1.10
C GLN A 22 -3.62 16.77 0.06
N VAL A 23 -4.31 17.40 -0.88
CA VAL A 23 -3.72 18.16 -1.98
C VAL A 23 -4.33 19.55 -1.98
N THR A 24 -3.47 20.57 -2.06
CA THR A 24 -3.91 21.95 -2.25
C THR A 24 -4.16 22.20 -3.73
N LEU A 25 -5.35 22.70 -4.05
CA LEU A 25 -5.74 23.09 -5.40
C LEU A 25 -5.26 24.53 -5.71
N PRO A 26 -5.22 24.93 -6.99
CA PRO A 26 -4.80 26.28 -7.37
C PRO A 26 -5.63 27.42 -6.75
N ASP A 27 -6.86 27.13 -6.34
CA ASP A 27 -7.76 28.08 -5.64
C ASP A 27 -7.50 28.16 -4.12
N GLY A 28 -6.49 27.44 -3.62
CA GLY A 28 -6.13 27.37 -2.21
C GLY A 28 -6.96 26.39 -1.37
N SER A 29 -7.99 25.77 -1.94
CA SER A 29 -8.77 24.74 -1.25
C SER A 29 -7.98 23.45 -1.09
N GLN A 30 -8.32 22.65 -0.07
CA GLN A 30 -7.69 21.36 0.19
C GLN A 30 -8.65 20.21 -0.08
N VAL A 31 -8.20 19.21 -0.84
CA VAL A 31 -9.00 18.02 -1.17
C VAL A 31 -8.23 16.74 -0.86
N ASN A 32 -8.94 15.71 -0.40
CA ASN A 32 -8.36 14.38 -0.26
C ASN A 32 -8.36 13.68 -1.61
N ARG A 33 -7.19 13.27 -2.09
CA ARG A 33 -7.02 12.45 -3.29
C ARG A 33 -6.46 11.08 -2.93
N VAL A 34 -6.91 10.07 -3.66
CA VAL A 34 -6.33 8.73 -3.59
C VAL A 34 -4.91 8.79 -4.14
N ILE A 35 -3.97 8.17 -3.42
CA ILE A 35 -2.61 7.95 -3.89
C ILE A 35 -2.67 6.80 -4.90
N PRO A 36 -2.24 7.02 -6.16
CA PRO A 36 -2.15 5.97 -7.16
C PRO A 36 -1.25 4.83 -6.68
N ALA A 37 -1.60 3.58 -7.01
CA ALA A 37 -0.81 2.42 -6.61
C ALA A 37 0.65 2.48 -7.11
N GLN A 38 0.90 3.20 -8.19
CA GLN A 38 2.23 3.44 -8.78
C GLN A 38 3.15 4.27 -7.86
N GLU A 39 2.58 5.06 -6.95
CA GLU A 39 3.34 5.84 -5.97
C GLU A 39 3.70 5.01 -4.71
N TYR A 40 3.15 3.80 -4.55
CA TYR A 40 3.51 2.93 -3.44
C TYR A 40 4.94 2.41 -3.62
N ARG A 41 5.79 2.68 -2.63
CA ARG A 41 7.21 2.31 -2.65
C ARG A 41 7.49 0.97 -1.97
N ARG A 42 6.63 0.57 -1.02
CA ARG A 42 6.78 -0.68 -0.27
C ARG A 42 5.44 -1.35 -0.02
N ILE A 43 5.47 -2.67 0.06
CA ILE A 43 4.36 -3.54 0.45
C ILE A 43 4.86 -4.38 1.64
N GLN A 44 4.00 -4.59 2.62
CA GLN A 44 4.27 -5.42 3.78
C GLN A 44 3.05 -6.28 4.07
N TRP A 45 3.29 -7.56 4.35
CA TRP A 45 2.31 -8.46 4.95
C TRP A 45 2.70 -8.73 6.40
N LEU A 46 1.70 -8.84 7.27
CA LEU A 46 1.88 -9.37 8.61
C LEU A 46 1.65 -10.86 8.56
N VAL A 47 2.72 -11.64 8.78
CA VAL A 47 2.66 -13.10 8.83
C VAL A 47 2.54 -13.51 10.29
N PRO A 48 1.49 -14.24 10.68
CA PRO A 48 1.39 -14.77 12.03
C PRO A 48 2.49 -15.83 12.27
N ALA A 49 2.72 -16.18 13.54
CA ALA A 49 3.60 -17.30 13.85
C ALA A 49 3.07 -18.58 13.20
N LEU A 50 3.94 -19.30 12.50
CA LEU A 50 3.61 -20.56 11.84
C LEU A 50 4.15 -21.72 12.67
N ALA A 51 3.36 -22.78 12.83
CA ALA A 51 3.81 -24.01 13.45
C ALA A 51 4.79 -24.78 12.54
N ALA A 52 5.47 -25.79 13.10
CA ALA A 52 6.33 -26.66 12.31
C ALA A 52 5.54 -27.39 11.23
N GLY A 53 5.95 -27.23 9.97
CA GLY A 53 5.29 -27.81 8.80
C GLY A 53 4.14 -26.97 8.22
N GLU A 54 3.81 -25.84 8.84
CA GLU A 54 2.79 -24.92 8.31
C GLU A 54 3.36 -24.01 7.21
N SER A 55 2.51 -23.54 6.30
CA SER A 55 2.89 -22.63 5.23
C SER A 55 1.76 -21.65 4.93
N ILE A 56 2.13 -20.43 4.53
CA ILE A 56 1.20 -19.39 4.07
C ILE A 56 1.62 -18.90 2.69
N THR A 57 0.64 -18.58 1.84
CA THR A 57 0.89 -17.96 0.54
C THR A 57 0.48 -16.49 0.59
N LEU A 58 1.39 -15.62 0.18
CA LEU A 58 1.15 -14.19 0.03
C LEU A 58 1.20 -13.85 -1.46
N THR A 59 0.30 -12.99 -1.92
CA THR A 59 0.19 -12.65 -3.35
C THR A 59 0.10 -11.15 -3.55
N ALA A 60 0.90 -10.63 -4.47
CA ALA A 60 0.75 -9.28 -5.02
C ALA A 60 0.74 -9.34 -6.55
N ARG A 61 -0.08 -8.48 -7.15
CA ARG A 61 -0.07 -8.23 -8.59
C ARG A 61 0.53 -6.85 -8.83
N VAL A 62 1.58 -6.79 -9.62
CA VAL A 62 2.27 -5.54 -9.99
C VAL A 62 2.18 -5.33 -11.49
N GLU A 63 2.10 -4.07 -11.90
CA GLU A 63 2.22 -3.64 -13.30
C GLU A 63 3.56 -2.91 -13.43
N VAL A 64 4.41 -3.38 -14.35
CA VAL A 64 5.70 -2.72 -14.65
C VAL A 64 5.52 -1.95 -15.95
N ARG A 65 5.75 -0.63 -15.90
CA ARG A 65 5.78 0.23 -17.09
C ARG A 65 7.24 0.53 -17.44
N SER A 66 7.65 0.10 -18.63
CA SER A 66 8.95 0.38 -19.24
C SER A 66 8.92 1.71 -20.01
#